data_AF-A0A1Z1M4X7-F1
#
_entry.id   AF-A0A1Z1M4X7-F1
#
_cell.length_a   1.000
_cell.length_b   1.000
_cell.length_c   1.000
_cell.angle_alpha   90.00
_cell.angle_beta   90.00
_cell.angle_gamma   90.00
#
_symmetry.space_group_name_H-M   'P 1'
#
loop_
_entity.id
_entity.type
_entity.pdbx_description
1 polymer ?
#
loop_
_entity_poly.entity_id
_entity_poly.type
_entity_poly.pdbx_seq_one_letter_code
_entity_poly.pdbx_strand_id
1 'polypeptide(L)' 'MTYNLLENLYKFPRFLIAVLLGFFLTTFKPFFRALKNKKMTIIFIIINITIIILLQLILRLMTH' A
#
# COMPACT_ATOMS: atom_id res chain seq x y z
N MET A 1 40.69 -1.95 12.30
CA MET A 1 39.73 -1.37 11.35
C MET A 1 39.04 -2.52 10.61
N THR A 2 38.22 -3.29 11.34
CA THR A 2 37.48 -4.41 10.77
C THR A 2 36.22 -3.85 10.12
N TYR A 3 36.12 -4.00 8.80
CA TYR A 3 34.96 -3.56 8.04
C TYR A 3 33.75 -4.42 8.46
N ASN A 4 32.82 -3.81 9.22
CA ASN A 4 31.56 -4.43 9.62
C ASN A 4 30.58 -4.48 8.43
N LEU A 5 30.97 -5.22 7.39
CA LEU A 5 30.26 -5.35 6.12
C LEU A 5 28.86 -5.95 6.34
N LEU A 6 28.77 -6.93 7.25
CA LEU A 6 27.51 -7.54 7.69
C LEU A 6 26.59 -6.53 8.37
N GLU A 7 27.13 -5.64 9.20
CA GLU A 7 26.33 -4.65 9.93
C GLU A 7 25.74 -3.59 8.98
N ASN A 8 26.50 -3.19 7.95
CA ASN A 8 25.97 -2.32 6.88
C ASN A 8 24.94 -3.04 6.00
N LEU A 9 25.11 -4.34 5.77
CA LEU A 9 24.18 -5.15 4.98
C LEU A 9 22.80 -5.26 5.64
N TYR A 10 22.70 -5.21 6.97
CA TYR A 10 21.41 -5.15 7.68
C TYR A 10 20.85 -3.73 7.82
N LYS A 11 21.72 -2.71 7.91
CA LYS A 11 21.30 -1.30 7.96
C LYS A 11 20.70 -0.82 6.64
N PHE A 12 21.21 -1.28 5.50
CA PHE A 12 20.74 -0.85 4.19
C PHE A 12 19.28 -1.24 3.89
N PRO A 13 18.82 -2.49 4.07
CA PRO A 13 17.41 -2.86 3.93
C PRO A 13 16.51 -2.08 4.87
N ARG A 14 16.95 -1.87 6.12
CA ARG A 14 16.19 -1.09 7.11
C ARG A 14 16.02 0.36 6.65
N PHE A 15 17.08 0.98 6.15
CA PHE A 15 17.03 2.32 5.56
C PHE A 15 16.09 2.36 4.35
N LEU A 16 16.24 1.40 3.43
CA LEU A 16 15.41 1.33 2.23
C LEU A 16 13.93 1.19 2.57
N ILE A 17 13.58 0.30 3.49
CA ILE A 17 12.19 0.11 3.96
C ILE A 17 11.68 1.39 4.62
N ALA A 18 12.47 2.05 5.48
CA ALA A 18 12.07 3.28 6.13
C ALA A 18 11.83 4.43 5.12
N VAL A 19 12.71 4.56 4.11
CA VAL A 19 12.56 5.55 3.04
C VAL A 19 11.36 5.24 2.16
N LEU A 20 11.17 3.98 1.77
CA LEU A 20 10.01 3.56 0.97
C LEU A 20 8.72 3.82 1.75
N LEU A 21 8.62 3.38 3.01
CA LEU A 21 7.44 3.63 3.85
C LEU A 21 7.18 5.12 4.02
N GLY A 22 8.21 5.92 4.33
CA GLY A 22 8.08 7.38 4.44
C GLY A 22 7.61 8.03 3.14
N PHE A 23 8.19 7.62 2.00
CA PHE A 23 7.82 8.10 0.67
C PHE A 23 6.38 7.73 0.30
N PHE A 24 5.98 6.47 0.51
CA PHE A 24 4.62 6.01 0.27
C PHE A 24 3.61 6.75 1.15
N LEU A 25 3.86 6.87 2.45
CA LEU A 25 2.98 7.60 3.38
C LEU A 25 2.81 9.07 2.97
N THR A 26 3.90 9.72 2.55
CA THR A 26 3.86 11.12 2.10
C THR A 26 3.09 11.26 0.78
N THR A 27 3.31 10.34 -0.16
CA THR A 27 2.60 10.30 -1.45
C THR A 27 1.11 9.98 -1.28
N PHE A 28 0.72 9.18 -0.28
CA PHE A 28 -0.68 8.88 0.03
C PHE A 28 -1.38 9.97 0.85
N LYS A 29 -0.66 10.97 1.39
CA LYS A 29 -1.27 12.10 2.12
C LYS A 29 -2.41 12.81 1.36
N PRO A 30 -2.26 13.21 0.08
CA PRO A 30 -3.37 13.77 -0.70
C PRO A 30 -4.52 12.78 -0.92
N PHE A 31 -4.23 11.49 -1.05
CA PHE A 31 -5.25 10.44 -1.17
C PHE A 31 -6.12 10.35 0.10
N PHE A 32 -5.50 10.33 1.29
CA PHE A 32 -6.24 10.39 2.56
C PHE A 32 -6.99 11.70 2.76
N ARG A 33 -6.49 12.82 2.19
CA ARG A 33 -7.20 14.10 2.22
C ARG A 33 -8.46 14.06 1.35
N ALA A 34 -8.42 13.43 0.18
CA ALA A 34 -9.59 13.26 -0.68
C ALA A 34 -10.69 12.43 0.03
N LEU A 35 -10.29 11.42 0.81
CA LEU A 35 -11.19 10.57 1.62
C LEU A 35 -11.91 11.30 2.77
N LYS A 36 -11.52 12.53 3.13
CA LYS A 36 -12.26 13.36 4.11
C LYS A 36 -13.52 13.98 3.51
N ASN A 37 -13.62 14.10 2.19
CA ASN A 37 -14.83 14.57 1.53
C ASN A 37 -15.85 13.44 1.45
N LYS A 38 -17.00 13.60 2.12
CA LYS A 38 -18.07 12.60 2.20
C LYS A 38 -18.49 12.03 0.82
N LYS A 39 -18.51 12.86 -0.23
CA LYS A 39 -18.81 12.41 -1.61
C LYS A 39 -17.73 11.46 -2.15
N MET A 40 -16.46 11.83 -1.95
CA MET A 40 -15.32 11.03 -2.38
C MET A 40 -15.21 9.73 -1.57
N THR A 41 -15.53 9.76 -0.28
CA THR A 41 -15.59 8.57 0.58
C THR A 41 -16.63 7.56 0.06
N ILE A 42 -17.82 8.04 -0.32
CA ILE A 42 -18.88 7.17 -0.87
C ILE A 42 -18.43 6.56 -2.20
N ILE A 43 -17.86 7.36 -3.11
CA ILE A 43 -17.33 6.86 -4.39
C ILE A 43 -16.24 5.81 -4.14
N PHE A 44 -15.33 6.07 -3.21
CA PHE A 44 -14.28 5.13 -2.84
C PHE A 44 -14.85 3.80 -2.31
N ILE A 45 -15.86 3.85 -1.43
CA ILE A 45 -16.50 2.65 -0.89
C ILE A 45 -17.15 1.83 -2.01
N ILE A 46 -17.88 2.48 -2.93
CA ILE A 46 -18.54 1.80 -4.05
C ILE A 46 -17.50 1.08 -4.92
N ILE A 47 -16.42 1.76 -5.29
CA ILE A 47 -15.34 1.16 -6.10
C ILE A 47 -14.75 -0.07 -5.41
N ASN A 48 -14.47 0.01 -4.11
CA ASN A 48 -13.92 -1.12 -3.36
C ASN A 48 -14.90 -2.31 -3.30
N ILE A 49 -16.19 -2.05 -3.06
CA ILE A 49 -17.22 -3.10 -3.07
C ILE A 49 -17.28 -3.77 -4.46
N THR A 50 -17.27 -2.98 -5.54
CA THR A 50 -17.27 -3.53 -6.90
C THR A 50 -16.05 -4.40 -7.16
N ILE A 51 -14.86 -3.98 -6.73
CA ILE A 51 -13.63 -4.78 -6.87
C ILE A 51 -13.76 -6.11 -6.11
N ILE A 52 -14.26 -6.09 -4.87
CA ILE A 52 -14.42 -7.31 -4.07
C ILE A 52 -15.39 -8.28 -4.75
N ILE A 53 -16.51 -7.78 -5.27
CA ILE A 53 -17.51 -8.60 -5.98
C ILE A 53 -16.88 -9.20 -7.24
N LEU A 54 -16.13 -8.41 -8.02
CA LEU A 54 -15.45 -8.90 -9.23
C LEU A 54 -14.43 -9.98 -8.89
N LEU A 55 -13.61 -9.78 -7.85
CA LEU A 55 -12.66 -10.78 -7.38
C LEU A 55 -13.36 -12.07 -6.96
N GLN A 56 -14.47 -11.97 -6.22
CA GLN A 56 -15.29 -13.13 -5.84
C GLN A 56 -15.85 -13.86 -7.07
N LEU A 57 -16.30 -13.13 -8.08
CA LEU A 57 -16.81 -13.71 -9.33
C LEU A 57 -15.71 -14.45 -10.09
N ILE A 58 -14.54 -13.83 -10.23
CA ILE A 58 -13.37 -14.43 -10.89
C ILE A 58 -12.94 -15.69 -10.15
N LEU A 59 -12.85 -15.64 -8.82
CA LEU A 59 -12.49 -16.80 -8.00
C LEU A 59 -13.49 -17.94 -8.17
N ARG A 60 -14.80 -17.65 -8.21
CA ARG A 60 -15.83 -18.66 -8.48
C ARG A 60 -15.68 -19.26 -9.87
N LEU A 61 -15.38 -18.45 -10.89
CA LEU A 61 -15.20 -18.91 -12.27
C LEU A 61 -13.94 -19.78 -12.44
N MET A 62 -12.89 -19.55 -11.63
CA MET A 62 -11.67 -20.36 -11.68
C MET A 62 -11.75 -21.64 -10.84
N THR A 63 -12.56 -21.64 -9.78
CA THR A 63 -12.64 -22.77 -8.83
C THR A 63 -13.76 -23.76 -9.17
N HIS A 64 -14.72 -23.34 -10.01
CA HIS A 64 -15.83 -24.15 -10.49
C HIS A 64 -15.62 -24.55 -11.96
#